data_AF-A0A969I6G5-F1
#
_entry.id   AF-A0A969I6G5-F1
#
_cell.length_a   1.000
_cell.length_b   1.000
_cell.length_c   1.000
_cell.angle_alpha   90.00
_cell.angle_beta   90.00
_cell.angle_gamma   90.00
#
_symmetry.space_group_name_H-M   'P 1'
#
loop_
_entity.id
_entity.type
_entity.pdbx_description
1 polymer ?
#
loop_
_entity_poly.entity_id
_entity_poly.type
_entity_poly.pdbx_seq_one_letter_code
_entity_poly.pdbx_strand_id
1 'polypeptide(L)'
;MIRRDRLGRDGILSLGSQPALVRQLILNDAMRLAFGFLFLFCGLFPLIVALSKKADKTYVSFGVVALLIGIYTITPTQMVRLIFNYGLSWTYLHHTAFHALPASIGIFFEQLFGPGPRKVVRRLWQLQLLYVPIALLIGSFVEWRMALYPTHLNILLLALTLIVLAAVNARTGNREAKIFTWGLAIFLLTVLYDLFVYLFSFSLFNAQLFYWGMLVFVLCLAFILDYRFTEAQKHLKAYSAASDRFVPHEFLNFLGKESIIHVQLGDQVQQEMTVLFSDIRSFTTLSERMTPAENFNFLNAYLHRVGPIIRKHNGFIDKYIGDAVMALFPNSADDAVMAAIVGAAGLSSSIAAARAGKKVLLANKEALVMAGPLFMAAVRANGAELLPVDSEHNAIFQCLPPDFATSGLDACGVRRILLTGSGGPFRLTPLEQLPQVTQEQACAHPNWRMGRKISVDSATMMNKGLEVIEAHWLFGAPSTQIDVVVHPQSVIHSMVEYEDGSVLAQLGHPDMRTPIAHALAWPRRLASGASFLDFARMGTLEFQAPDLARFPCLRLAFAALETGGTAPAILNAANEVAV
;
A
#
# COMPACT_ATOMS: atom_id res chain seq x y z
N MET A 1 -19.75 -43.46 -59.05
CA MET A 1 -21.05 -44.16 -59.04
C MET A 1 -20.81 -45.54 -58.41
N ILE A 2 -21.16 -45.72 -57.13
CA ILE A 2 -21.14 -47.05 -56.48
C ILE A 2 -22.55 -47.63 -56.64
N ARG A 3 -22.67 -48.80 -57.24
CA ARG A 3 -23.94 -49.51 -57.47
C ARG A 3 -24.53 -49.98 -56.12
N ARG A 4 -25.84 -49.74 -55.93
CA ARG A 4 -26.59 -49.95 -54.66
C ARG A 4 -26.76 -51.43 -54.28
N ASP A 5 -26.45 -52.32 -55.20
CA ASP A 5 -26.72 -53.76 -55.20
C ASP A 5 -25.66 -54.62 -54.47
N ARG A 6 -24.68 -54.01 -53.79
CA ARG A 6 -23.67 -54.71 -52.96
C ARG A 6 -23.56 -54.22 -51.51
N LEU A 7 -24.62 -53.64 -50.96
CA LEU A 7 -24.70 -53.26 -49.55
C LEU A 7 -25.55 -54.29 -48.80
N GLY A 8 -24.90 -55.20 -48.06
CA GLY A 8 -25.57 -56.13 -47.15
C GLY A 8 -26.32 -55.38 -46.05
N ARG A 9 -27.43 -55.95 -45.58
CA ARG A 9 -28.38 -55.33 -44.64
C ARG A 9 -27.82 -54.98 -43.25
N ASP A 10 -26.60 -55.42 -42.89
CA ASP A 10 -26.07 -55.33 -41.52
C ASP A 10 -24.72 -54.60 -41.38
N GLY A 11 -24.49 -53.52 -42.14
CA GLY A 11 -23.52 -52.48 -41.74
C GLY A 11 -22.04 -52.87 -41.56
N ILE A 12 -21.61 -54.07 -41.94
CA ILE A 12 -20.20 -54.46 -42.00
C ILE A 12 -19.77 -54.42 -43.46
N LEU A 13 -19.08 -53.35 -43.84
CA LEU A 13 -18.27 -53.35 -45.05
C LEU A 13 -17.14 -54.37 -44.85
N SER A 14 -17.27 -55.54 -45.45
CA SER A 14 -16.12 -56.36 -45.81
C SER A 14 -15.30 -55.58 -46.84
N LEU A 15 -14.45 -54.67 -46.36
CA LEU A 15 -13.32 -54.14 -47.13
C LEU A 15 -12.38 -55.32 -47.40
N GLY A 16 -12.71 -56.11 -48.42
CA GLY A 16 -11.74 -57.01 -49.03
C GLY A 16 -10.49 -56.21 -49.39
N SER A 17 -9.33 -56.86 -49.34
CA SER A 17 -7.97 -56.33 -49.52
C SER A 17 -7.78 -55.32 -50.67
N GLN A 18 -8.22 -54.06 -50.48
CA GLN A 18 -7.98 -52.94 -51.40
C GLN A 18 -7.36 -51.74 -50.67
N PRO A 19 -6.06 -51.81 -50.35
CA PRO A 19 -5.29 -50.69 -49.79
C PRO A 19 -5.38 -49.41 -50.63
N ALA A 20 -5.57 -49.55 -51.96
CA ALA A 20 -5.71 -48.42 -52.88
C ALA A 20 -6.97 -47.58 -52.62
N LEU A 21 -8.09 -48.21 -52.26
CA LEU A 21 -9.36 -47.52 -52.02
C LEU A 21 -9.31 -46.74 -50.70
N VAL A 22 -8.76 -47.35 -49.65
CA VAL A 22 -8.53 -46.70 -48.35
C VAL A 22 -7.53 -45.55 -48.50
N ARG A 23 -6.45 -45.74 -49.25
CA ARG A 23 -5.48 -44.66 -49.54
C ARG A 23 -6.13 -43.51 -50.29
N GLN A 24 -7.00 -43.77 -51.26
CA GLN A 24 -7.71 -42.73 -52.00
C GLN A 24 -8.74 -41.98 -51.13
N LEU A 25 -9.44 -42.69 -50.23
CA LEU A 25 -10.32 -42.09 -49.22
C LEU A 25 -9.55 -41.17 -48.27
N ILE A 26 -8.42 -41.64 -47.74
CA ILE A 26 -7.56 -40.85 -46.86
C ILE A 26 -7.06 -39.61 -47.60
N LEU A 27 -6.55 -39.74 -48.83
CA LEU A 27 -6.04 -38.59 -49.59
C LEU A 27 -7.13 -37.55 -49.91
N ASN A 28 -8.36 -38.00 -50.17
CA ASN A 28 -9.49 -37.11 -50.46
C ASN A 28 -10.01 -36.37 -49.20
N ASP A 29 -9.99 -37.02 -48.03
CA ASP A 29 -10.51 -36.44 -46.79
C ASP A 29 -9.43 -35.84 -45.87
N ALA A 30 -8.14 -36.11 -46.11
CA ALA A 30 -7.02 -35.74 -45.22
C ALA A 30 -7.04 -34.27 -44.82
N MET A 31 -7.23 -33.37 -45.79
CA MET A 31 -7.27 -31.92 -45.54
C MET A 31 -8.45 -31.53 -44.64
N ARG A 32 -9.63 -32.11 -44.88
CA ARG A 32 -10.85 -31.84 -44.09
C ARG A 32 -10.71 -32.37 -42.68
N LEU A 33 -10.18 -33.57 -42.51
CA LEU A 33 -9.92 -34.13 -41.18
C LEU A 33 -8.88 -33.28 -40.42
N ALA A 34 -7.77 -32.91 -41.07
CA ALA A 34 -6.73 -32.10 -40.44
C ALA A 34 -7.26 -30.74 -39.95
N PHE A 35 -7.95 -29.97 -40.82
CA PHE A 35 -8.54 -28.70 -40.43
C PHE A 35 -9.67 -28.87 -39.42
N GLY A 36 -10.51 -29.87 -39.62
CA GLY A 36 -11.63 -30.17 -38.73
C GLY A 36 -11.19 -30.43 -37.29
N PHE A 37 -10.20 -31.31 -37.09
CA PHE A 37 -9.67 -31.61 -35.76
C PHE A 37 -8.92 -30.41 -35.16
N LEU A 38 -8.17 -29.66 -35.98
CA LEU A 38 -7.54 -28.42 -35.55
C LEU A 38 -8.57 -27.44 -34.98
N PHE A 39 -9.68 -27.21 -35.69
CA PHE A 39 -10.73 -26.30 -35.24
C PHE A 39 -11.48 -26.80 -34.00
N LEU A 40 -11.73 -28.10 -33.88
CA LEU A 40 -12.26 -28.69 -32.64
C LEU A 40 -11.33 -28.42 -31.46
N PHE A 41 -10.03 -28.62 -31.63
CA PHE A 41 -9.03 -28.36 -30.58
C PHE A 41 -8.98 -26.87 -30.23
N CYS A 42 -8.92 -25.99 -31.23
CA CYS A 42 -8.98 -24.54 -31.04
C CYS A 42 -10.27 -24.06 -30.36
N GLY A 43 -11.39 -24.79 -30.50
CA GLY A 43 -12.65 -24.47 -29.85
C GLY A 43 -12.76 -24.98 -28.40
N LEU A 44 -12.26 -26.20 -28.13
CA LEU A 44 -12.33 -26.82 -26.81
C LEU A 44 -11.46 -26.09 -25.77
N PHE A 45 -10.25 -25.67 -26.16
CA PHE A 45 -9.32 -25.03 -25.23
C PHE A 45 -9.89 -23.75 -24.57
N PRO A 46 -10.42 -22.76 -25.32
CA PRO A 46 -11.07 -21.57 -24.77
C PRO A 46 -12.29 -21.89 -23.88
N LEU A 47 -13.06 -22.92 -24.21
CA LEU A 47 -14.23 -23.33 -23.42
C LEU A 47 -13.83 -23.90 -22.05
N ILE A 48 -12.77 -24.72 -22.01
CA ILE A 48 -12.20 -25.24 -20.75
C ILE A 48 -11.70 -24.08 -19.88
N VAL A 49 -10.97 -23.13 -20.49
CA VAL A 49 -10.51 -21.92 -19.81
C VAL A 49 -11.70 -21.13 -19.26
N ALA A 50 -12.77 -20.98 -20.04
CA ALA A 50 -13.96 -20.25 -19.61
C ALA A 50 -14.68 -20.87 -18.42
N LEU A 51 -14.78 -22.21 -18.37
CA LEU A 51 -15.36 -22.95 -17.24
C LEU A 51 -14.53 -22.82 -15.96
N SER A 52 -13.20 -22.78 -16.08
CA SER A 52 -12.30 -22.72 -14.91
C SER A 52 -12.18 -21.33 -14.26
N LYS A 53 -12.39 -20.24 -15.02
CA LYS A 53 -11.99 -18.88 -14.59
C LYS A 53 -13.08 -17.81 -14.58
N LYS A 54 -14.38 -18.14 -14.65
CA LYS A 54 -15.47 -17.16 -14.91
C LYS A 54 -15.08 -16.21 -16.05
N ALA A 55 -14.54 -16.77 -17.13
CA ALA A 55 -13.90 -15.96 -18.17
C ALA A 55 -14.93 -15.13 -18.96
N ASP A 56 -14.42 -14.09 -19.63
CA ASP A 56 -15.19 -13.22 -20.50
C ASP A 56 -16.00 -14.02 -21.54
N LYS A 57 -17.23 -13.58 -21.81
CA LYS A 57 -18.18 -14.17 -22.76
C LYS A 57 -17.59 -14.29 -24.17
N THR A 58 -16.58 -13.48 -24.50
CA THR A 58 -15.81 -13.52 -25.75
C THR A 58 -15.06 -14.85 -25.95
N TYR A 59 -14.55 -15.48 -24.89
CA TYR A 59 -13.87 -16.79 -24.97
C TYR A 59 -14.87 -17.91 -25.27
N VAL A 60 -16.03 -17.85 -24.64
CA VAL A 60 -17.12 -18.81 -24.87
C VAL A 60 -17.61 -18.72 -26.31
N SER A 61 -17.86 -17.51 -26.82
CA SER A 61 -18.35 -17.33 -28.18
C SER A 61 -17.33 -17.75 -29.24
N PHE A 62 -16.03 -17.47 -29.07
CA PHE A 62 -14.99 -17.98 -29.97
C PHE A 62 -14.90 -19.51 -29.94
N GLY A 63 -14.92 -20.10 -28.74
CA GLY A 63 -14.88 -21.55 -28.57
C GLY A 63 -16.03 -22.25 -29.30
N VAL A 64 -17.24 -21.70 -29.20
CA VAL A 64 -18.42 -22.18 -29.94
C VAL A 64 -18.25 -22.03 -31.46
N VAL A 65 -17.75 -20.89 -31.95
CA VAL A 65 -17.48 -20.67 -33.38
C VAL A 65 -16.51 -21.73 -33.90
N ALA A 66 -15.33 -21.85 -33.30
CA ALA A 66 -14.30 -22.80 -33.76
C ALA A 66 -14.78 -24.26 -33.68
N LEU A 67 -15.55 -24.62 -32.66
CA LEU A 67 -16.12 -25.96 -32.52
C LEU A 67 -17.17 -26.26 -33.61
N LEU A 68 -18.09 -25.34 -33.89
CA LEU A 68 -19.08 -25.49 -34.97
C LEU A 68 -18.40 -25.60 -36.35
N ILE A 69 -17.35 -24.80 -36.57
CA ILE A 69 -16.48 -24.88 -37.75
C ILE A 69 -15.85 -26.28 -37.88
N GLY A 70 -15.28 -26.82 -36.79
CA GLY A 70 -14.69 -28.15 -36.78
C GLY A 70 -15.71 -29.25 -37.09
N ILE A 71 -16.89 -29.20 -36.45
CA ILE A 71 -18.00 -30.14 -36.71
C ILE A 71 -18.42 -30.08 -38.18
N TYR A 72 -18.65 -28.88 -38.73
CA TYR A 72 -19.05 -28.70 -40.12
C TYR A 72 -18.02 -29.28 -41.11
N THR A 73 -16.73 -29.13 -40.82
CA THR A 73 -15.64 -29.62 -41.68
C THR A 73 -15.48 -31.15 -41.62
N ILE A 74 -15.66 -31.79 -40.45
CA ILE A 74 -15.45 -33.24 -40.26
C ILE A 74 -16.64 -34.08 -40.73
N THR A 75 -17.86 -33.66 -40.39
CA THR A 75 -19.10 -34.44 -40.61
C THR A 75 -19.37 -34.90 -42.05
N PRO A 76 -18.98 -34.19 -43.14
CA PRO A 76 -19.24 -34.67 -44.49
C PRO A 76 -18.22 -35.71 -45.01
N THR A 77 -17.08 -35.92 -44.34
CA THR A 77 -15.96 -36.79 -44.80
C THR A 77 -16.34 -38.26 -44.86
N GLN A 78 -15.95 -38.96 -45.93
CA GLN A 78 -16.25 -40.38 -46.15
C GLN A 78 -15.59 -41.29 -45.09
N MET A 79 -14.41 -40.91 -44.60
CA MET A 79 -13.71 -41.59 -43.50
C MET A 79 -14.55 -41.64 -42.21
N VAL A 80 -15.17 -40.52 -41.82
CA VAL A 80 -16.04 -40.49 -40.62
C VAL A 80 -17.30 -41.32 -40.85
N ARG A 81 -17.85 -41.32 -42.07
CA ARG A 81 -19.00 -42.17 -42.42
C ARG A 81 -18.69 -43.66 -42.30
N LEU A 82 -17.48 -44.05 -42.68
CA LEU A 82 -16.98 -45.43 -42.61
C LEU A 82 -16.76 -45.88 -41.16
N ILE A 83 -16.14 -45.02 -40.34
CA ILE A 83 -15.79 -45.36 -38.95
C ILE A 83 -17.03 -45.41 -38.05
N PHE A 84 -17.95 -44.45 -38.21
CA PHE A 84 -19.04 -44.25 -37.24
C PHE A 84 -20.42 -44.74 -37.69
N ASN A 85 -20.50 -45.46 -38.82
CA ASN A 85 -21.70 -45.98 -39.49
C ASN A 85 -22.79 -44.90 -39.66
N TYR A 86 -23.07 -44.49 -40.91
CA TYR A 86 -23.88 -43.30 -41.24
C TYR A 86 -25.33 -43.36 -40.70
N GLY A 87 -25.51 -43.03 -39.43
CA GLY A 87 -26.80 -42.85 -38.80
C GLY A 87 -27.37 -41.47 -39.10
N LEU A 88 -28.69 -41.35 -38.95
CA LEU A 88 -29.44 -40.10 -39.03
C LEU A 88 -28.76 -38.97 -38.21
N SER A 89 -28.19 -39.29 -37.05
CA SER A 89 -27.53 -38.35 -36.13
C SER A 89 -26.42 -37.49 -36.74
N TRP A 90 -25.55 -38.04 -37.60
CA TRP A 90 -24.42 -37.29 -38.17
C TRP A 90 -24.85 -36.26 -39.23
N THR A 91 -25.90 -36.58 -39.99
CA THR A 91 -26.51 -35.65 -40.95
C THR A 91 -27.15 -34.48 -40.21
N TYR A 92 -27.86 -34.74 -39.11
CA TYR A 92 -28.43 -33.68 -38.27
C TYR A 92 -27.32 -32.82 -37.67
N LEU A 93 -26.24 -33.43 -37.16
CA LEU A 93 -25.11 -32.69 -36.59
C LEU A 93 -24.44 -31.76 -37.63
N HIS A 94 -24.27 -32.22 -38.87
CA HIS A 94 -23.75 -31.39 -39.97
C HIS A 94 -24.64 -30.17 -40.24
N HIS A 95 -25.95 -30.39 -40.37
CA HIS A 95 -26.91 -29.32 -40.65
C HIS A 95 -27.07 -28.38 -39.45
N THR A 96 -27.06 -28.89 -38.22
CA THR A 96 -27.03 -28.05 -37.01
C THR A 96 -25.81 -27.14 -37.04
N ALA A 97 -24.62 -27.68 -37.32
CA ALA A 97 -23.40 -26.88 -37.41
C ALA A 97 -23.47 -25.82 -38.51
N PHE A 98 -23.94 -26.19 -39.71
CA PHE A 98 -24.11 -25.27 -40.83
C PHE A 98 -25.06 -24.11 -40.49
N HIS A 99 -26.21 -24.39 -39.88
CA HIS A 99 -27.21 -23.36 -39.56
C HIS A 99 -26.85 -22.52 -38.33
N ALA A 100 -26.18 -23.09 -37.34
CA ALA A 100 -25.78 -22.40 -36.11
C ALA A 100 -24.51 -21.55 -36.29
N LEU A 101 -23.61 -21.92 -37.20
CA LEU A 101 -22.33 -21.24 -37.41
C LEU A 101 -22.47 -19.73 -37.68
N PRO A 102 -23.32 -19.26 -38.62
CA PRO A 102 -23.52 -17.83 -38.86
C PRO A 102 -24.00 -17.09 -37.61
N ALA A 103 -24.88 -17.70 -36.82
CA ALA A 103 -25.34 -17.10 -35.58
C ALA A 103 -24.23 -16.98 -34.53
N SER A 104 -23.38 -18.01 -34.40
CA SER A 104 -22.23 -17.98 -33.48
C SER A 104 -21.22 -16.88 -33.84
N ILE A 105 -20.97 -16.64 -35.13
CA ILE A 105 -20.11 -15.55 -35.61
C ILE A 105 -20.75 -14.19 -35.28
N GLY A 106 -22.07 -14.05 -35.44
CA GLY A 106 -22.81 -12.85 -35.05
C GLY A 106 -22.77 -12.57 -33.54
N ILE A 107 -22.88 -13.60 -32.71
CA ILE A 107 -22.73 -13.50 -31.25
C ILE A 107 -21.30 -13.07 -30.90
N PHE A 108 -20.29 -13.68 -31.51
CA PHE A 108 -18.89 -13.30 -31.30
C PHE A 108 -18.63 -11.83 -31.67
N PHE A 109 -19.13 -11.39 -32.83
CA PHE A 109 -19.06 -9.98 -33.25
C PHE A 109 -19.70 -9.05 -32.23
N GLU A 110 -20.86 -9.41 -31.69
CA GLU A 110 -21.54 -8.61 -30.66
C GLU A 110 -20.77 -8.58 -29.33
N GLN A 111 -20.10 -9.66 -28.93
CA GLN A 111 -19.24 -9.64 -27.74
C GLN A 111 -18.02 -8.73 -27.92
N LEU A 112 -17.49 -8.64 -29.15
CA LEU A 112 -16.36 -7.77 -29.46
C LEU A 112 -16.74 -6.28 -29.55
N PHE A 113 -17.74 -5.95 -30.36
CA PHE A 113 -18.04 -4.56 -30.73
C PHE A 113 -19.31 -4.01 -30.05
N GLY A 114 -19.97 -4.83 -29.25
CA GLY A 114 -21.28 -4.51 -28.67
C GLY A 114 -22.43 -4.61 -29.68
N PRO A 115 -23.67 -4.40 -29.23
CA PRO A 115 -24.87 -4.53 -30.07
C PRO A 115 -25.02 -3.41 -31.12
N GLY A 116 -24.21 -2.35 -31.03
CA GLY A 116 -24.34 -1.14 -31.85
C GLY A 116 -25.67 -0.39 -31.63
N PRO A 117 -25.87 0.76 -32.29
CA PRO A 117 -27.01 1.65 -32.04
C PRO A 117 -28.35 1.07 -32.51
N ARG A 118 -28.35 0.22 -33.55
CA ARG A 118 -29.58 -0.33 -34.16
C ARG A 118 -29.85 -1.81 -33.85
N LYS A 119 -28.98 -2.47 -33.08
CA LYS A 119 -29.10 -3.90 -32.69
C LYS A 119 -29.36 -4.86 -33.87
N VAL A 120 -28.93 -4.49 -35.08
CA VAL A 120 -29.25 -5.22 -36.32
C VAL A 120 -28.60 -6.60 -36.32
N VAL A 121 -27.30 -6.67 -35.98
CA VAL A 121 -26.56 -7.93 -35.86
C VAL A 121 -27.24 -8.86 -34.85
N ARG A 122 -27.67 -8.31 -33.70
CA ARG A 122 -28.43 -9.06 -32.68
C ARG A 122 -29.67 -9.72 -33.24
N ARG A 123 -30.51 -8.96 -33.94
CA ARG A 123 -31.74 -9.49 -34.53
C ARG A 123 -31.46 -10.57 -35.58
N LEU A 124 -30.46 -10.37 -36.44
CA LEU A 124 -30.13 -11.32 -37.51
C LEU A 124 -29.61 -12.66 -36.97
N TRP A 125 -28.73 -12.65 -35.96
CA TRP A 125 -28.27 -13.92 -35.37
C TRP A 125 -29.35 -14.59 -34.50
N GLN A 126 -30.25 -13.83 -33.86
CA GLN A 126 -31.40 -14.39 -33.12
C GLN A 126 -32.39 -15.08 -34.07
N LEU A 127 -32.70 -14.45 -35.20
CA LEU A 127 -33.52 -15.05 -36.26
C LEU A 127 -32.84 -16.32 -36.81
N GLN A 128 -31.52 -16.28 -37.00
CA GLN A 128 -30.76 -17.45 -37.45
C GLN A 128 -30.83 -18.61 -36.45
N LEU A 129 -30.69 -18.34 -35.14
CA LEU A 129 -30.82 -19.35 -34.08
C LEU A 129 -32.22 -19.96 -34.03
N LEU A 130 -33.26 -19.13 -34.13
CA LEU A 130 -34.64 -19.61 -34.16
C LEU A 130 -34.90 -20.54 -35.35
N TYR A 131 -34.21 -20.31 -36.46
CA TYR A 131 -34.33 -21.14 -37.64
C TYR A 131 -33.66 -22.51 -37.50
N VAL A 132 -32.60 -22.67 -36.68
CA VAL A 132 -31.89 -23.95 -36.51
C VAL A 132 -32.85 -25.11 -36.19
N PRO A 133 -33.72 -25.07 -35.17
CA PRO A 133 -34.66 -26.16 -34.91
C PRO A 133 -35.71 -26.34 -36.02
N ILE A 134 -36.13 -25.25 -36.67
CA ILE A 134 -37.09 -25.27 -37.78
C ILE A 134 -36.50 -26.01 -38.98
N ALA A 135 -35.24 -25.73 -39.33
CA ALA A 135 -34.50 -26.40 -40.41
C ALA A 135 -34.37 -27.90 -40.15
N LEU A 136 -34.03 -28.27 -38.91
CA LEU A 136 -33.88 -29.66 -38.51
C LEU A 136 -35.20 -30.42 -38.55
N LEU A 137 -36.30 -29.77 -38.15
CA LEU A 137 -37.64 -30.35 -38.20
C LEU A 137 -38.12 -30.53 -39.66
N ILE A 138 -37.99 -29.51 -40.51
CA ILE A 138 -38.42 -29.58 -41.92
C ILE A 138 -37.56 -30.59 -42.71
N GLY A 139 -36.24 -30.62 -42.47
CA GLY A 139 -35.32 -31.59 -43.09
C GLY A 139 -35.61 -33.05 -42.72
N SER A 140 -36.47 -33.28 -41.72
CA SER A 140 -36.99 -34.61 -41.38
C SER A 140 -38.12 -35.08 -42.32
N PHE A 141 -38.77 -34.16 -43.05
CA PHE A 141 -39.94 -34.42 -43.89
C PHE A 141 -39.76 -34.08 -45.37
N VAL A 142 -38.83 -33.18 -45.71
CA VAL A 142 -38.56 -32.71 -47.08
C VAL A 142 -37.07 -32.86 -47.41
N GLU A 143 -36.71 -33.04 -48.67
CA GLU A 143 -35.31 -33.01 -49.09
C GLU A 143 -34.63 -31.72 -48.57
N TRP A 144 -33.51 -31.89 -47.85
CA TRP A 144 -32.74 -30.80 -47.24
C TRP A 144 -32.47 -29.64 -48.20
N ARG A 145 -32.42 -29.87 -49.52
CA ARG A 145 -32.24 -28.84 -50.55
C ARG A 145 -33.35 -27.77 -50.56
N MET A 146 -34.60 -28.14 -50.31
CA MET A 146 -35.73 -27.19 -50.35
C MET A 146 -35.89 -26.42 -49.03
N ALA A 147 -35.46 -26.98 -47.90
CA ALA A 147 -35.50 -26.33 -46.59
C ALA A 147 -34.49 -25.17 -46.44
N LEU A 148 -33.67 -24.89 -47.46
CA LEU A 148 -32.51 -24.01 -47.36
C LEU A 148 -32.73 -22.56 -47.84
N TYR A 149 -33.77 -22.28 -48.64
CA TYR A 149 -33.92 -20.98 -49.31
C TYR A 149 -34.03 -19.77 -48.34
N PRO A 150 -34.86 -19.80 -47.27
CA PRO A 150 -34.95 -18.68 -46.32
C PRO A 150 -33.65 -18.47 -45.52
N THR A 151 -32.92 -19.54 -45.21
CA THR A 151 -31.64 -19.45 -44.49
C THR A 151 -30.54 -18.81 -45.29
N HIS A 152 -30.41 -19.13 -46.57
CA HIS A 152 -29.36 -18.55 -47.39
C HIS A 152 -29.49 -17.02 -47.47
N LEU A 153 -30.73 -16.51 -47.55
CA LEU A 153 -30.98 -15.07 -47.52
C LEU A 153 -30.57 -14.45 -46.18
N ASN A 154 -30.94 -15.04 -45.05
CA ASN A 154 -30.57 -14.51 -43.73
C ASN A 154 -29.05 -14.57 -43.48
N ILE A 155 -28.39 -15.65 -43.92
CA ILE A 155 -26.92 -15.79 -43.86
C ILE A 155 -26.25 -14.70 -44.69
N LEU A 156 -26.75 -14.44 -45.90
CA LEU A 156 -26.23 -13.39 -46.77
C LEU A 156 -26.41 -12.00 -46.15
N LEU A 157 -27.60 -11.71 -45.60
CA LEU A 157 -27.88 -10.45 -44.90
C LEU A 157 -26.97 -10.26 -43.67
N LEU A 158 -26.77 -11.32 -42.88
CA LEU A 158 -25.87 -11.30 -41.72
C LEU A 158 -24.42 -11.08 -42.17
N ALA A 159 -23.94 -11.79 -43.18
CA ALA A 159 -22.59 -11.63 -43.70
C ALA A 159 -22.36 -10.20 -44.23
N LEU A 160 -23.28 -9.66 -45.05
CA LEU A 160 -23.19 -8.30 -45.57
C LEU A 160 -23.20 -7.25 -44.44
N THR A 161 -24.06 -7.45 -43.44
CA THR A 161 -24.15 -6.56 -42.27
C THR A 161 -22.84 -6.59 -41.46
N LEU A 162 -22.26 -7.77 -41.23
CA LEU A 162 -20.98 -7.92 -40.55
C LEU A 162 -19.85 -7.23 -41.32
N ILE A 163 -19.79 -7.36 -42.66
CA ILE A 163 -18.80 -6.68 -43.49
C ILE A 163 -18.92 -5.16 -43.36
N VAL A 164 -20.12 -4.61 -43.52
CA VAL A 164 -20.34 -3.16 -43.47
C VAL A 164 -19.97 -2.61 -42.09
N LEU A 165 -20.43 -3.25 -41.02
CA LEU A 165 -20.15 -2.78 -39.66
C LEU A 165 -18.67 -2.97 -39.27
N ALA A 166 -18.05 -4.08 -39.66
CA ALA A 166 -16.63 -4.30 -39.44
C ALA A 166 -15.80 -3.24 -40.19
N ALA A 167 -16.16 -2.93 -41.44
CA ALA A 167 -15.48 -1.89 -42.23
C ALA A 167 -15.68 -0.48 -41.66
N VAL A 168 -16.88 -0.15 -41.15
CA VAL A 168 -17.13 1.13 -40.45
C VAL A 168 -16.28 1.23 -39.19
N ASN A 169 -16.25 0.19 -38.36
CA ASN A 169 -15.44 0.14 -37.13
C ASN A 169 -13.93 0.09 -37.44
N ALA A 170 -13.52 -0.44 -38.59
CA ALA A 170 -12.12 -0.42 -39.02
C ALA A 170 -11.66 1.00 -39.38
N ARG A 171 -12.56 1.86 -39.90
CA ARG A 171 -12.28 3.27 -40.22
C ARG A 171 -12.14 4.13 -38.97
N THR A 172 -12.72 3.75 -37.85
CA THR A 172 -12.54 4.47 -36.56
C THR A 172 -11.21 4.16 -35.87
N GLY A 173 -10.29 3.45 -36.54
CA GLY A 173 -8.95 3.16 -36.02
C GLY A 173 -8.88 1.92 -35.10
N ASN A 174 -10.00 1.25 -34.81
CA ASN A 174 -10.02 0.06 -33.97
C ASN A 174 -9.26 -1.10 -34.64
N ARG A 175 -8.18 -1.57 -34.00
CA ARG A 175 -7.32 -2.65 -34.50
C ARG A 175 -8.05 -3.99 -34.58
N GLU A 176 -8.89 -4.31 -33.60
CA GLU A 176 -9.68 -5.55 -33.56
C GLU A 176 -10.66 -5.59 -34.75
N ALA A 177 -11.30 -4.46 -35.03
CA ALA A 177 -12.21 -4.32 -36.18
C ALA A 177 -11.49 -4.52 -37.51
N LYS A 178 -10.26 -4.02 -37.66
CA LYS A 178 -9.43 -4.24 -38.86
C LYS A 178 -9.11 -5.71 -39.04
N ILE A 179 -8.63 -6.39 -38.00
CA ILE A 179 -8.27 -7.82 -38.05
C ILE A 179 -9.51 -8.67 -38.38
N PHE A 180 -10.65 -8.39 -37.74
CA PHE A 180 -11.91 -9.08 -38.02
C PHE A 180 -12.38 -8.87 -39.47
N THR A 181 -12.31 -7.63 -39.97
CA THR A 181 -12.72 -7.29 -41.34
C THR A 181 -11.86 -8.00 -42.37
N TRP A 182 -10.53 -7.99 -42.21
CA TRP A 182 -9.61 -8.67 -43.12
C TRP A 182 -9.80 -10.18 -43.10
N GLY A 183 -9.93 -10.79 -41.91
CA GLY A 183 -10.21 -12.22 -41.79
C GLY A 183 -11.51 -12.62 -42.49
N LEU A 184 -12.59 -11.85 -42.26
CA LEU A 184 -13.89 -12.11 -42.88
C LEU A 184 -13.85 -11.91 -44.40
N ALA A 185 -13.16 -10.88 -44.89
CA ALA A 185 -13.02 -10.61 -46.31
C ALA A 185 -12.24 -11.72 -47.04
N ILE A 186 -11.11 -12.18 -46.47
CA ILE A 186 -10.32 -13.29 -47.02
C ILE A 186 -11.18 -14.57 -47.06
N PHE A 187 -11.90 -14.88 -45.98
CA PHE A 187 -12.79 -16.02 -45.95
C PHE A 187 -13.86 -15.96 -47.05
N LEU A 188 -14.55 -14.83 -47.19
CA LEU A 188 -15.59 -14.67 -48.22
C LEU A 188 -15.02 -14.73 -49.64
N LEU A 189 -13.82 -14.19 -49.88
CA LEU A 189 -13.14 -14.30 -51.18
C LEU A 189 -12.86 -15.77 -51.54
N THR A 190 -12.42 -16.59 -50.58
CA THR A 190 -12.22 -18.03 -50.82
C THR A 190 -13.54 -18.78 -51.08
N VAL A 191 -14.62 -18.40 -50.40
CA VAL A 191 -15.97 -18.94 -50.67
C VAL A 191 -16.44 -18.59 -52.08
N LEU A 192 -16.25 -17.35 -52.51
CA LEU A 192 -16.65 -16.88 -53.84
C LEU A 192 -15.83 -17.56 -54.94
N TYR A 193 -14.53 -17.77 -54.72
CA TYR A 193 -13.67 -18.52 -55.64
C TYR A 193 -14.15 -19.96 -55.81
N ASP A 194 -14.36 -20.68 -54.70
CA ASP A 194 -14.82 -22.08 -54.76
C ASP A 194 -16.20 -22.19 -55.42
N LEU A 195 -17.10 -21.22 -55.19
CA LEU A 195 -18.42 -21.13 -55.84
C LEU A 195 -18.28 -20.88 -57.35
N PHE A 196 -17.37 -20.00 -57.76
CA PHE A 196 -17.10 -19.71 -59.17
C PHE A 196 -16.57 -20.95 -59.90
N VAL A 197 -15.58 -21.65 -59.32
CA VAL A 197 -15.05 -22.90 -59.88
C VAL A 197 -16.15 -23.94 -60.03
N TYR A 198 -17.04 -24.07 -59.03
CA TYR A 198 -18.17 -24.99 -59.07
C TYR A 198 -19.17 -24.66 -60.19
N LEU A 199 -19.54 -23.38 -60.35
CA LEU A 199 -20.55 -22.95 -61.33
C LEU A 199 -20.07 -23.08 -62.78
N PHE A 200 -18.79 -22.81 -63.05
CA PHE A 200 -18.25 -22.76 -64.41
C PHE A 200 -17.50 -24.04 -64.82
N SER A 201 -17.49 -25.07 -63.97
CA SER A 201 -16.90 -26.39 -64.26
C SER A 201 -15.45 -26.33 -64.77
N PHE A 202 -14.64 -25.40 -64.25
CA PHE A 202 -13.23 -25.26 -64.61
C PHE A 202 -12.42 -26.44 -64.07
N SER A 203 -12.06 -27.40 -64.95
CA SER A 203 -11.35 -28.63 -64.54
C SER A 203 -9.85 -28.44 -64.21
N LEU A 204 -9.27 -27.30 -64.58
CA LEU A 204 -7.84 -26.99 -64.41
C LEU A 204 -7.46 -26.48 -63.01
N PHE A 205 -8.44 -26.08 -62.18
CA PHE A 205 -8.20 -25.48 -60.87
C PHE A 205 -9.00 -26.20 -59.78
N ASN A 206 -8.47 -27.32 -59.28
CA ASN A 206 -9.18 -28.19 -58.32
C ASN A 206 -8.70 -27.98 -56.86
N ALA A 207 -8.41 -26.74 -56.46
CA ALA A 207 -7.99 -26.40 -55.11
C ALA A 207 -9.20 -25.90 -54.29
N GLN A 208 -9.57 -26.61 -53.21
CA GLN A 208 -10.62 -26.19 -52.27
C GLN A 208 -10.04 -25.10 -51.34
N LEU A 209 -10.23 -23.83 -51.70
CA LEU A 209 -9.67 -22.70 -50.94
C LEU A 209 -10.49 -22.33 -49.70
N PHE A 210 -11.76 -22.75 -49.63
CA PHE A 210 -12.66 -22.49 -48.51
C PHE A 210 -12.05 -22.82 -47.15
N TYR A 211 -11.41 -23.99 -47.01
CA TYR A 211 -10.82 -24.42 -45.73
C TYR A 211 -9.63 -23.56 -45.30
N TRP A 212 -8.86 -23.06 -46.27
CA TRP A 212 -7.76 -22.14 -46.02
C TRP A 212 -8.26 -20.75 -45.59
N GLY A 213 -9.30 -20.22 -46.25
CA GLY A 213 -9.92 -18.97 -45.82
C GLY A 213 -10.55 -19.08 -44.43
N MET A 214 -11.13 -20.24 -44.11
CA MET A 214 -11.68 -20.54 -42.79
C MET A 214 -10.60 -20.59 -41.71
N LEU A 215 -9.44 -21.19 -42.01
CA LEU A 215 -8.27 -21.20 -41.12
C LEU A 215 -7.80 -19.78 -40.81
N VAL A 216 -7.61 -18.97 -41.85
CA VAL A 216 -7.19 -17.57 -41.69
C VAL A 216 -8.19 -16.80 -40.82
N PHE A 217 -9.49 -17.00 -41.05
CA PHE A 217 -10.51 -16.36 -40.23
C PHE A 217 -10.42 -16.78 -38.76
N VAL A 218 -10.34 -18.08 -38.45
CA VAL A 218 -10.21 -18.57 -37.06
C VAL A 218 -8.93 -18.03 -36.40
N LEU A 219 -7.81 -17.98 -37.12
CA LEU A 219 -6.56 -17.39 -36.62
C LEU A 219 -6.71 -15.90 -36.34
N CYS A 220 -7.42 -15.14 -37.18
CA CYS A 220 -7.73 -13.74 -36.91
C CYS A 220 -8.57 -13.58 -35.63
N LEU A 221 -9.59 -14.42 -35.41
CA LEU A 221 -10.39 -14.37 -34.17
C LEU A 221 -9.55 -14.74 -32.94
N ALA A 222 -8.68 -15.75 -33.05
CA ALA A 222 -7.76 -16.14 -31.98
C ALA A 222 -6.77 -15.01 -31.63
N PHE A 223 -6.24 -14.32 -32.63
CA PHE A 223 -5.34 -13.18 -32.43
C PHE A 223 -6.04 -11.99 -31.75
N ILE A 224 -7.32 -11.74 -32.05
CA ILE A 224 -8.11 -10.72 -31.35
C ILE A 224 -8.26 -11.06 -29.86
N LEU A 225 -8.50 -12.33 -29.52
CA LEU A 225 -8.60 -12.76 -28.11
C LEU A 225 -7.27 -12.58 -27.36
N ASP A 226 -6.16 -12.98 -27.97
CA ASP A 226 -4.82 -12.83 -27.39
C ASP A 226 -4.45 -11.36 -27.16
N TYR A 227 -4.78 -10.50 -28.13
CA TYR A 227 -4.61 -9.06 -28.02
C TYR A 227 -5.36 -8.48 -26.81
N ARG A 228 -6.65 -8.82 -26.64
CA ARG A 228 -7.45 -8.36 -25.49
C ARG A 228 -6.92 -8.87 -24.15
N PHE A 229 -6.47 -10.12 -24.10
CA PHE A 229 -5.88 -10.68 -22.90
C PHE A 229 -4.62 -9.92 -22.47
N THR A 230 -3.74 -9.65 -23.44
CA THR A 230 -2.49 -8.92 -23.21
C THR A 230 -2.75 -7.47 -22.77
N GLU A 231 -3.73 -6.79 -23.37
CA GLU A 231 -4.09 -5.41 -23.03
C GLU A 231 -4.70 -5.33 -21.62
N ALA A 232 -5.59 -6.25 -21.25
CA ALA A 232 -6.16 -6.33 -19.92
C ALA A 232 -5.08 -6.55 -18.84
N GLN A 233 -4.10 -7.42 -19.10
CA GLN A 233 -2.98 -7.62 -18.17
C GLN A 233 -2.11 -6.37 -18.00
N LYS A 234 -1.88 -5.60 -19.07
CA LYS A 234 -1.13 -4.33 -19.00
C LYS A 234 -1.84 -3.30 -18.13
N HIS A 235 -3.15 -3.14 -18.32
CA HIS A 235 -3.96 -2.23 -17.50
C HIS A 235 -3.95 -2.63 -16.02
N LEU A 236 -4.05 -3.92 -15.72
CA LEU A 236 -4.02 -4.43 -14.34
C LEU A 236 -2.67 -4.13 -13.67
N LYS A 237 -1.55 -4.35 -14.37
CA LYS A 237 -0.20 -4.02 -13.86
C LYS A 237 -0.03 -2.52 -13.62
N ALA A 238 -0.52 -1.68 -14.53
CA ALA A 238 -0.45 -0.23 -14.38
C ALA A 238 -1.25 0.27 -13.18
N TYR A 239 -2.42 -0.34 -12.91
CA TYR A 239 -3.23 0.00 -11.75
C TYR A 239 -2.53 -0.34 -10.44
N SER A 240 -1.95 -1.54 -10.33
CA SER A 240 -1.16 -1.94 -9.14
C SER A 240 -0.01 -0.97 -8.88
N ALA A 241 0.77 -0.61 -9.91
CA ALA A 241 1.91 0.29 -9.77
C ALA A 241 1.52 1.72 -9.35
N ALA A 242 0.35 2.21 -9.78
CA ALA A 242 -0.15 3.51 -9.34
C ALA A 242 -0.58 3.49 -7.87
N SER A 243 -1.19 2.39 -7.42
CA SER A 243 -1.64 2.22 -6.04
C SER A 243 -0.50 2.03 -5.04
N ASP A 244 0.63 1.42 -5.44
CA ASP A 244 1.85 1.31 -4.61
C ASP A 244 2.40 2.68 -4.18
N ARG A 245 2.01 3.76 -4.87
CA ARG A 245 2.39 5.13 -4.49
C ARG A 245 1.62 5.66 -3.29
N PHE A 246 0.45 5.10 -2.99
CA PHE A 246 -0.48 5.59 -1.96
C PHE A 246 -0.64 4.61 -0.80
N VAL A 247 -0.29 3.34 -0.99
CA VAL A 247 -0.36 2.32 0.05
C VAL A 247 1.02 1.70 0.20
N PRO A 248 1.70 1.87 1.35
CA PRO A 248 2.97 1.19 1.63
C PRO A 248 2.81 -0.32 1.47
N HIS A 249 3.79 -0.97 0.84
CA HIS A 249 3.75 -2.40 0.56
C HIS A 249 3.71 -3.24 1.84
N GLU A 250 4.31 -2.71 2.90
CA GLU A 250 4.28 -3.24 4.26
C GLU A 250 2.84 -3.41 4.78
N PHE A 251 1.93 -2.50 4.42
CA PHE A 251 0.52 -2.58 4.81
C PHE A 251 -0.19 -3.78 4.17
N LEU A 252 0.08 -4.05 2.90
CA LEU A 252 -0.45 -5.22 2.20
C LEU A 252 0.06 -6.52 2.83
N ASN A 253 1.35 -6.54 3.24
CA ASN A 253 1.93 -7.66 3.96
C ASN A 253 1.23 -7.91 5.31
N PHE A 254 0.92 -6.87 6.09
CA PHE A 254 0.17 -7.04 7.34
C PHE A 254 -1.25 -7.56 7.14
N LEU A 255 -1.88 -7.22 6.01
CA LEU A 255 -3.18 -7.77 5.63
C LEU A 255 -3.11 -9.20 5.03
N GLY A 256 -1.90 -9.74 4.82
CA GLY A 256 -1.70 -11.02 4.14
C GLY A 256 -2.14 -11.00 2.68
N LYS A 257 -2.01 -9.85 2.00
CA LYS A 257 -2.42 -9.65 0.60
C LYS A 257 -1.21 -9.35 -0.26
N GLU A 258 -1.14 -10.00 -1.43
CA GLU A 258 -0.06 -9.76 -2.40
C GLU A 258 -0.22 -8.46 -3.20
N SER A 259 -1.44 -7.90 -3.25
CA SER A 259 -1.73 -6.68 -4.00
C SER A 259 -2.99 -6.00 -3.48
N ILE A 260 -3.08 -4.69 -3.71
CA ILE A 260 -4.25 -3.86 -3.40
C ILE A 260 -5.54 -4.41 -4.02
N ILE A 261 -5.46 -5.08 -5.17
CA ILE A 261 -6.63 -5.67 -5.85
C ILE A 261 -7.27 -6.82 -5.06
N HIS A 262 -6.53 -7.42 -4.12
CA HIS A 262 -7.02 -8.48 -3.25
C HIS A 262 -7.55 -7.95 -1.91
N VAL A 263 -7.42 -6.64 -1.67
CA VAL A 263 -7.96 -5.97 -0.48
C VAL A 263 -9.46 -5.76 -0.70
N GLN A 264 -10.25 -6.20 0.27
CA GLN A 264 -11.69 -6.02 0.30
C GLN A 264 -12.08 -5.00 1.36
N LEU A 265 -13.23 -4.34 1.15
CA LEU A 265 -13.76 -3.42 2.14
C LEU A 265 -14.04 -4.19 3.45
N GLY A 266 -13.45 -3.75 4.56
CA GLY A 266 -13.54 -4.41 5.86
C GLY A 266 -12.36 -5.32 6.21
N ASP A 267 -11.41 -5.54 5.30
CA ASP A 267 -10.13 -6.16 5.65
C ASP A 267 -9.42 -5.30 6.72
N GLN A 268 -9.07 -5.92 7.85
CA GLN A 268 -8.45 -5.24 8.98
C GLN A 268 -7.42 -6.12 9.67
N VAL A 269 -6.43 -5.48 10.27
CA VAL A 269 -5.43 -6.08 11.13
C VAL A 269 -5.25 -5.17 12.35
N GLN A 270 -5.10 -5.76 13.53
CA GLN A 270 -4.76 -5.02 14.75
C GLN A 270 -3.35 -5.42 15.17
N GLN A 271 -2.46 -4.44 15.30
CA GLN A 271 -1.08 -4.66 15.66
C GLN A 271 -0.57 -3.51 16.54
N GLU A 272 0.24 -3.84 17.53
CA GLU A 272 0.95 -2.86 18.34
C GLU A 272 2.24 -2.43 17.62
N MET A 273 2.44 -1.13 17.44
CA MET A 273 3.56 -0.56 16.68
C MET A 273 4.11 0.67 17.39
N THR A 274 5.40 0.97 17.18
CA THR A 274 5.99 2.23 17.60
C THR A 274 5.77 3.29 16.52
N VAL A 275 5.29 4.47 16.90
CA VAL A 275 5.08 5.59 15.98
C VAL A 275 6.18 6.63 16.20
N LEU A 276 6.91 6.95 15.13
CA LEU A 276 7.88 8.05 15.11
C LEU A 276 7.24 9.26 14.44
N PHE A 277 7.29 10.39 15.12
CA PHE A 277 7.06 11.71 14.54
C PHE A 277 8.38 12.47 14.51
N SER A 278 8.76 12.99 13.36
CA SER A 278 9.96 13.82 13.18
C SER A 278 9.60 15.07 12.42
N ASP A 279 9.91 16.23 12.96
CA ASP A 279 9.55 17.54 12.41
C ASP A 279 10.75 18.49 12.35
N ILE A 280 10.73 19.45 11.43
CA ILE A 280 11.80 20.44 11.29
C ILE A 280 11.51 21.63 12.20
N ARG A 281 12.38 21.83 13.20
CA ARG A 281 12.29 22.95 14.12
C ARG A 281 12.16 24.29 13.37
N SER A 282 11.10 25.04 13.69
CA SER A 282 10.85 26.40 13.17
C SER A 282 10.75 26.48 11.64
N PHE A 283 10.33 25.40 10.99
CA PHE A 283 10.21 25.34 9.54
C PHE A 283 9.31 26.43 8.96
N THR A 284 8.20 26.77 9.62
CA THR A 284 7.30 27.84 9.16
C THR A 284 8.08 29.15 8.94
N THR A 285 8.84 29.58 9.94
CA THR A 285 9.67 30.80 9.87
C THR A 285 10.82 30.68 8.86
N LEU A 286 11.38 29.48 8.68
CA LEU A 286 12.40 29.22 7.64
C LEU A 286 11.79 29.35 6.24
N SER A 287 10.61 28.75 6.02
CA SER A 287 9.95 28.69 4.72
C SER A 287 9.49 30.06 4.21
N GLU A 288 9.11 30.98 5.12
CA GLU A 288 8.75 32.37 4.79
C GLU A 288 9.90 33.16 4.17
N ARG A 289 11.14 32.73 4.38
CA ARG A 289 12.35 33.40 3.86
C ARG A 289 12.93 32.71 2.62
N MET A 290 12.30 31.62 2.17
CA MET A 290 12.76 30.81 1.04
C MET A 290 11.86 31.03 -0.17
N THR A 291 12.45 31.01 -1.37
CA THR A 291 11.66 30.81 -2.58
C THR A 291 11.02 29.42 -2.59
N PRO A 292 9.94 29.18 -3.35
CA PRO A 292 9.34 27.85 -3.48
C PRO A 292 10.34 26.76 -3.90
N ALA A 293 11.31 27.10 -4.77
CA ALA A 293 12.33 26.15 -5.23
C ALA A 293 13.34 25.81 -4.12
N GLU A 294 13.79 26.80 -3.36
CA GLU A 294 14.69 26.58 -2.21
C GLU A 294 14.00 25.76 -1.12
N ASN A 295 12.75 26.08 -0.81
CA ASN A 295 11.95 25.34 0.17
C ASN A 295 11.76 23.87 -0.27
N PHE A 296 11.39 23.65 -1.53
CA PHE A 296 11.27 22.30 -2.08
C PHE A 296 12.58 21.51 -2.01
N ASN A 297 13.71 22.13 -2.35
CA ASN A 297 15.02 21.47 -2.28
C ASN A 297 15.43 21.17 -0.84
N PHE A 298 15.18 22.09 0.10
CA PHE A 298 15.48 21.92 1.51
C PHE A 298 14.66 20.76 2.12
N LEU A 299 13.34 20.75 1.89
CA LEU A 299 12.47 19.65 2.33
C LEU A 299 12.93 18.32 1.75
N ASN A 300 13.17 18.25 0.44
CA ASN A 300 13.62 17.00 -0.19
C ASN A 300 14.97 16.53 0.34
N ALA A 301 15.90 17.43 0.68
CA ALA A 301 17.18 17.04 1.27
C ALA A 301 16.99 16.36 2.63
N TYR A 302 16.10 16.90 3.47
CA TYR A 302 15.71 16.29 4.74
C TYR A 302 15.01 14.93 4.55
N LEU A 303 13.96 14.88 3.71
CA LEU A 303 13.20 13.65 3.47
C LEU A 303 14.06 12.54 2.84
N HIS A 304 14.97 12.90 1.94
CA HIS A 304 15.93 11.97 1.33
C HIS A 304 16.91 11.41 2.35
N ARG A 305 17.21 12.14 3.43
CA ARG A 305 18.09 11.65 4.50
C ARG A 305 17.35 10.76 5.49
N VAL A 306 16.14 11.16 5.90
CA VAL A 306 15.37 10.47 6.94
C VAL A 306 14.78 9.15 6.46
N GLY A 307 14.25 9.10 5.23
CA GLY A 307 13.56 7.92 4.73
C GLY A 307 14.40 6.64 4.68
N PRO A 308 15.64 6.67 4.16
CA PRO A 308 16.52 5.51 4.18
C PRO A 308 16.89 5.04 5.60
N ILE A 309 16.99 5.96 6.57
CA ILE A 309 17.29 5.61 7.96
C ILE A 309 16.12 4.84 8.56
N ILE A 310 14.89 5.32 8.38
CA ILE A 310 13.68 4.63 8.86
C ILE A 310 13.62 3.19 8.32
N ARG A 311 13.80 3.03 7.00
CA ARG A 311 13.78 1.70 6.35
C ARG A 311 14.92 0.80 6.82
N LYS A 312 16.12 1.35 7.01
CA LYS A 312 17.28 0.62 7.53
C LYS A 312 17.01 0.03 8.92
N HIS A 313 16.18 0.70 9.72
CA HIS A 313 15.79 0.27 11.06
C HIS A 313 14.42 -0.42 11.08
N ASN A 314 14.03 -1.07 9.97
CA ASN A 314 12.80 -1.86 9.84
C ASN A 314 11.49 -1.06 10.05
N GLY A 315 11.53 0.26 9.91
CA GLY A 315 10.33 1.10 9.86
C GLY A 315 9.88 1.38 8.44
N PHE A 316 8.65 1.81 8.29
CA PHE A 316 8.12 2.33 7.02
C PHE A 316 7.42 3.67 7.25
N ILE A 317 7.36 4.49 6.20
CA ILE A 317 6.75 5.81 6.27
C ILE A 317 5.27 5.65 5.98
N ASP A 318 4.42 6.03 6.95
CA ASP A 318 2.98 6.10 6.76
C ASP A 318 2.61 7.30 5.89
N LYS A 319 3.13 8.49 6.26
CA LYS A 319 2.93 9.71 5.48
C LYS A 319 3.98 10.79 5.74
N TYR A 320 4.08 11.68 4.75
CA TYR A 320 4.73 12.98 4.85
C TYR A 320 3.68 14.05 5.12
N ILE A 321 3.92 14.92 6.11
CA ILE A 321 3.00 15.99 6.54
C ILE A 321 3.76 17.31 6.44
N GLY A 322 3.99 17.78 5.22
CA GLY A 322 4.82 18.96 4.98
C GLY A 322 6.28 18.69 5.35
N ASP A 323 6.74 19.33 6.43
CA ASP A 323 8.05 19.20 7.09
C ASP A 323 8.14 18.04 8.07
N ALA A 324 7.01 17.45 8.43
CA ALA A 324 6.97 16.30 9.33
C ALA A 324 6.94 14.96 8.59
N VAL A 325 7.52 13.94 9.23
CA VAL A 325 7.47 12.53 8.83
C VAL A 325 6.78 11.74 9.93
N MET A 326 5.76 10.98 9.56
CA MET A 326 5.15 9.96 10.41
C MET A 326 5.59 8.58 9.90
N ALA A 327 6.27 7.84 10.76
CA ALA A 327 6.75 6.49 10.45
C ALA A 327 6.27 5.48 11.48
N LEU A 328 6.04 4.26 11.01
CA LEU A 328 5.57 3.14 11.79
C LEU A 328 6.67 2.09 11.84
N PHE A 329 6.94 1.61 13.05
CA PHE A 329 7.85 0.51 13.30
C PHE A 329 7.01 -0.66 13.83
N PRO A 330 6.86 -1.73 13.05
CA PRO A 330 6.01 -2.88 13.40
C PRO A 330 6.57 -3.69 14.58
N ASN A 331 7.86 -3.52 14.88
CA ASN A 331 8.49 -3.98 16.11
C ASN A 331 8.55 -2.81 17.10
N SER A 332 8.64 -3.14 18.39
CA SER A 332 8.93 -2.13 19.42
C SER A 332 10.26 -1.40 19.12
N ALA A 333 10.44 -0.17 19.58
CA ALA A 333 11.80 0.39 19.68
C ALA A 333 12.66 -0.60 20.49
N ASP A 334 13.63 -1.23 19.83
CA ASP A 334 14.28 -2.42 20.39
C ASP A 334 15.11 -2.08 21.64
N ASP A 335 15.61 -0.83 21.76
CA ASP A 335 16.54 -0.45 22.83
C ASP A 335 16.06 0.70 23.74
N ALA A 336 15.57 1.81 23.19
CA ALA A 336 15.21 3.01 23.98
C ALA A 336 14.13 3.88 23.32
N VAL A 337 13.32 4.57 24.13
CA VAL A 337 12.28 5.52 23.70
C VAL A 337 12.59 6.90 24.25
N MET A 338 12.73 7.89 23.35
CA MET A 338 12.82 9.30 23.73
C MET A 338 11.42 9.87 23.99
N ALA A 339 11.08 10.07 25.26
CA ALA A 339 9.82 10.65 25.69
C ALA A 339 9.90 12.18 25.69
N ALA A 340 9.78 12.77 24.49
CA ALA A 340 9.92 14.21 24.25
C ALA A 340 8.63 14.95 23.84
N ILE A 341 7.49 14.25 23.79
CA ILE A 341 6.18 14.90 23.62
C ILE A 341 5.89 15.65 24.91
N VAL A 342 5.74 16.98 24.87
CA VAL A 342 5.55 17.84 26.05
C VAL A 342 4.14 17.77 26.63
N GLY A 343 3.98 18.16 27.90
CA GLY A 343 2.68 18.26 28.59
C GLY A 343 1.98 16.90 28.80
N ALA A 344 0.68 16.94 29.10
CA ALA A 344 -0.11 15.74 29.38
C ALA A 344 -0.23 14.77 28.19
N ALA A 345 -0.10 15.28 26.96
CA ALA A 345 -0.18 14.48 25.74
C ALA A 345 0.91 13.39 25.66
N GLY A 346 2.08 13.63 26.26
CA GLY A 346 3.19 12.67 26.27
C GLY A 346 3.08 11.57 27.33
N LEU A 347 2.13 11.66 28.26
CA LEU A 347 2.04 10.74 29.38
C LEU A 347 1.71 9.30 28.94
N SER A 348 0.75 9.14 28.05
CA SER A 348 0.27 7.82 27.60
C SER A 348 1.37 7.01 26.90
N SER A 349 2.12 7.65 26.00
CA SER A 349 3.24 7.01 25.28
C SER A 349 4.39 6.68 26.22
N SER A 350 4.70 7.56 27.18
CA SER A 350 5.78 7.35 28.14
C SER A 350 5.46 6.20 29.12
N ILE A 351 4.22 6.11 29.61
CA ILE A 351 3.76 4.98 30.41
C ILE A 351 3.77 3.68 29.60
N ALA A 352 3.36 3.72 28.31
CA ALA A 352 3.40 2.54 27.46
C ALA A 352 4.84 2.02 27.28
N ALA A 353 5.80 2.92 27.05
CA ALA A 353 7.22 2.56 26.97
C ALA A 353 7.74 1.96 28.29
N ALA A 354 7.36 2.53 29.44
CA ALA A 354 7.69 1.97 30.75
C ALA A 354 7.06 0.58 30.95
N ARG A 355 5.80 0.37 30.55
CA ARG A 355 5.13 -0.94 30.64
C ARG A 355 5.75 -2.00 29.73
N ALA A 356 6.32 -1.59 28.61
CA ALA A 356 7.05 -2.48 27.71
C ALA A 356 8.49 -2.79 28.18
N GLY A 357 8.89 -2.36 29.39
CA GLY A 357 10.21 -2.64 29.95
C GLY A 357 11.36 -1.94 29.21
N LYS A 358 11.09 -0.82 28.54
CA LYS A 358 12.07 -0.13 27.69
C LYS A 358 12.98 0.80 28.49
N LYS A 359 14.09 1.21 27.88
CA LYS A 359 14.85 2.38 28.32
C LYS A 359 14.11 3.66 27.94
N VAL A 360 13.51 4.35 28.89
CA VAL A 360 12.75 5.57 28.69
C VAL A 360 13.65 6.77 28.96
N LEU A 361 13.98 7.52 27.91
CA LEU A 361 14.75 8.76 27.99
C LEU A 361 13.75 9.92 28.16
N LEU A 362 13.56 10.37 29.40
CA LEU A 362 12.49 11.30 29.74
C LEU A 362 12.95 12.76 29.55
N ALA A 363 12.32 13.45 28.59
CA ALA A 363 12.49 14.88 28.34
C ALA A 363 11.21 15.69 28.64
N ASN A 364 10.13 15.02 29.04
CA ASN A 364 8.88 15.63 29.48
C ASN A 364 8.77 15.53 31.02
N LYS A 365 9.00 16.65 31.70
CA LYS A 365 8.86 16.76 33.15
C LYS A 365 7.42 16.66 33.63
N GLU A 366 6.48 17.20 32.87
CA GLU A 366 5.05 17.21 33.23
C GLU A 366 4.53 15.78 33.47
N ALA A 367 5.05 14.77 32.76
CA ALA A 367 4.68 13.37 32.98
C ALA A 367 4.94 12.90 34.42
N LEU A 368 6.10 13.26 35.00
CA LEU A 368 6.41 12.94 36.40
C LEU A 368 5.73 13.88 37.38
N VAL A 369 5.58 15.16 37.04
CA VAL A 369 4.86 16.11 37.91
C VAL A 369 3.41 15.69 38.09
N MET A 370 2.71 15.31 37.03
CA MET A 370 1.29 14.97 37.09
C MET A 370 1.04 13.54 37.58
N ALA A 371 1.89 12.60 37.18
CA ALA A 371 1.61 11.17 37.33
C ALA A 371 2.77 10.38 37.94
N GLY A 372 3.67 11.03 38.69
CA GLY A 372 4.85 10.44 39.32
C GLY A 372 4.61 9.07 39.99
N PRO A 373 3.60 8.89 40.86
CA PRO A 373 3.33 7.60 41.48
C PRO A 373 3.00 6.49 40.46
N LEU A 374 2.16 6.81 39.47
CA LEU A 374 1.71 5.86 38.43
C LEU A 374 2.85 5.52 37.48
N PHE A 375 3.63 6.52 37.09
CA PHE A 375 4.77 6.36 36.20
C PHE A 375 5.85 5.50 36.85
N MET A 376 6.25 5.84 38.07
CA MET A 376 7.29 5.10 38.80
C MET A 376 6.83 3.68 39.15
N ALA A 377 5.53 3.47 39.40
CA ALA A 377 4.96 2.13 39.55
C ALA A 377 5.07 1.32 38.25
N ALA A 378 4.78 1.91 37.09
CA ALA A 378 4.93 1.25 35.79
C ALA A 378 6.39 0.90 35.51
N VAL A 379 7.33 1.80 35.79
CA VAL A 379 8.77 1.56 35.64
C VAL A 379 9.21 0.36 36.48
N ARG A 380 8.91 0.36 37.79
CA ARG A 380 9.29 -0.73 38.70
C ARG A 380 8.65 -2.07 38.35
N ALA A 381 7.34 -2.07 38.04
CA ALA A 381 6.61 -3.31 37.78
C ALA A 381 7.07 -4.06 36.52
N ASN A 382 7.68 -3.35 35.56
CA ASN A 382 8.05 -3.90 34.26
C ASN A 382 9.57 -3.89 34.02
N GLY A 383 10.37 -3.48 35.01
CA GLY A 383 11.84 -3.44 34.90
C GLY A 383 12.34 -2.46 33.83
N ALA A 384 11.59 -1.40 33.54
CA ALA A 384 12.04 -0.36 32.62
C ALA A 384 13.19 0.46 33.23
N GLU A 385 14.05 1.00 32.37
CA GLU A 385 15.16 1.86 32.76
C GLU A 385 14.76 3.32 32.48
N LEU A 386 14.62 4.16 33.51
CA LEU A 386 14.24 5.56 33.36
C LEU A 386 15.48 6.44 33.45
N LEU A 387 15.79 7.18 32.39
CA LEU A 387 16.93 8.09 32.34
C LEU A 387 16.48 9.54 32.10
N PRO A 388 16.93 10.51 32.93
CA PRO A 388 16.59 11.91 32.72
C PRO A 388 17.36 12.52 31.54
N VAL A 389 16.64 13.29 30.72
CA VAL A 389 17.20 14.08 29.61
C VAL A 389 17.23 15.57 29.95
N ASP A 390 16.40 16.04 30.88
CA ASP A 390 16.48 17.42 31.37
C ASP A 390 17.88 17.70 31.94
N SER A 391 18.43 18.88 31.67
CA SER A 391 19.86 19.18 31.91
C SER A 391 20.25 19.01 33.36
N GLU A 392 19.41 19.50 34.26
CA GLU A 392 19.62 19.51 35.70
C GLU A 392 19.55 18.10 36.29
N HIS A 393 18.53 17.32 35.94
CA HIS A 393 18.40 15.95 36.42
C HIS A 393 19.46 15.04 35.81
N ASN A 394 19.82 15.24 34.54
CA ASN A 394 20.93 14.51 33.93
C ASN A 394 22.26 14.83 34.62
N ALA A 395 22.47 16.08 35.03
CA ALA A 395 23.63 16.50 35.82
C ALA A 395 23.66 15.83 37.20
N ILE A 396 22.53 15.80 37.91
CA ILE A 396 22.39 15.08 39.19
C ILE A 396 22.71 13.60 39.00
N PHE A 397 22.09 12.96 38.01
CA PHE A 397 22.28 11.55 37.72
C PHE A 397 23.75 11.21 37.41
N GLN A 398 24.48 12.08 36.70
CA GLN A 398 25.91 11.90 36.45
C GLN A 398 26.80 12.07 37.70
N CYS A 399 26.30 12.77 38.72
CA CYS A 399 26.99 12.99 39.99
C CYS A 399 26.61 11.96 41.06
N LEU A 400 25.60 11.12 40.82
CA LEU A 400 25.15 10.07 41.72
C LEU A 400 25.95 8.77 41.51
N PRO A 401 26.12 7.94 42.56
CA PRO A 401 26.74 6.63 42.42
C PRO A 401 25.86 5.69 41.59
N PRO A 402 26.43 4.78 40.78
CA PRO A 402 25.63 3.92 39.88
C PRO A 402 24.55 3.06 40.57
N ASP A 403 24.71 2.75 41.85
CA ASP A 403 23.81 1.93 42.66
C ASP A 403 22.74 2.74 43.42
N PHE A 404 22.67 4.06 43.25
CA PHE A 404 21.70 4.91 43.96
C PHE A 404 20.25 4.45 43.77
N ALA A 405 19.91 3.91 42.59
CA ALA A 405 18.56 3.46 42.27
C ALA A 405 18.13 2.24 43.09
N THR A 406 19.08 1.40 43.53
CA THR A 406 18.83 0.23 44.37
C THR A 406 19.02 0.51 45.86
N SER A 407 20.02 1.33 46.19
CA SER A 407 20.44 1.59 47.57
C SER A 407 19.67 2.74 48.23
N GLY A 408 19.17 3.70 47.43
CA GLY A 408 18.61 4.96 47.91
C GLY A 408 19.68 6.01 48.22
N LEU A 409 19.29 7.28 48.27
CA LEU A 409 20.22 8.41 48.42
C LEU A 409 20.99 8.38 49.75
N ASP A 410 20.31 8.11 50.86
CA ASP A 410 20.92 8.09 52.20
C ASP A 410 22.00 7.00 52.32
N ALA A 411 21.73 5.81 51.78
CA ALA A 411 22.71 4.71 51.79
C ALA A 411 23.95 5.02 50.94
N CYS A 412 23.81 5.88 49.94
CA CYS A 412 24.90 6.40 49.12
C CYS A 412 25.62 7.60 49.77
N GLY A 413 25.25 7.99 50.99
CA GLY A 413 25.83 9.15 51.69
C GLY A 413 25.47 10.49 51.04
N VAL A 414 24.40 10.54 50.24
CA VAL A 414 23.93 11.79 49.64
C VAL A 414 23.22 12.61 50.71
N ARG A 415 23.74 13.80 50.98
CA ARG A 415 23.16 14.73 51.96
C ARG A 415 22.08 15.60 51.34
N ARG A 416 22.28 16.15 50.14
CA ARG A 416 21.28 16.92 49.39
C ARG A 416 21.61 17.08 47.91
N ILE A 417 20.56 17.30 47.13
CA ILE A 417 20.61 17.72 45.74
C ILE A 417 20.57 19.25 45.68
N LEU A 418 21.46 19.85 44.89
CA LEU A 418 21.51 21.28 44.64
C LEU A 418 21.10 21.53 43.19
N LEU A 419 19.81 21.85 43.00
CA LEU A 419 19.18 22.06 41.71
C LEU A 419 19.40 23.51 41.24
N THR A 420 20.26 23.70 40.24
CA THR A 420 20.63 25.05 39.79
C THR A 420 19.63 25.64 38.81
N GLY A 421 19.28 26.91 38.91
CA GLY A 421 18.44 27.63 37.94
C GLY A 421 19.01 28.98 37.49
N SER A 422 18.73 29.43 36.27
CA SER A 422 19.25 30.71 35.74
C SER A 422 18.74 31.96 36.50
N GLY A 423 17.57 31.83 37.16
CA GLY A 423 16.80 32.93 37.74
C GLY A 423 15.95 33.71 36.73
N GLY A 424 16.00 33.34 35.44
CA GLY A 424 15.22 33.97 34.38
C GLY A 424 15.56 35.44 34.11
N PRO A 425 14.84 36.11 33.19
CA PRO A 425 15.06 37.51 32.87
C PRO A 425 14.76 38.48 34.02
N PHE A 426 13.90 38.10 34.98
CA PHE A 426 13.45 38.98 36.07
C PHE A 426 14.23 38.83 37.39
N ARG A 427 15.37 38.11 37.35
CA ARG A 427 16.25 37.89 38.51
C ARG A 427 16.63 39.17 39.25
N LEU A 428 16.92 40.24 38.50
CA LEU A 428 17.42 41.52 39.03
C LEU A 428 16.38 42.66 38.99
N THR A 429 15.16 42.39 38.52
CA THR A 429 14.11 43.42 38.40
C THR A 429 13.66 43.88 39.79
N PRO A 430 13.43 45.17 40.09
CA PRO A 430 12.85 45.55 41.40
C PRO A 430 11.47 44.92 41.62
N LEU A 431 11.14 44.54 42.88
CA LEU A 431 9.87 43.86 43.19
C LEU A 431 8.65 44.69 42.78
N GLU A 432 8.73 46.03 42.89
CA GLU A 432 7.63 46.92 42.54
C GLU A 432 7.34 46.97 41.03
N GLN A 433 8.30 46.53 40.20
CA GLN A 433 8.18 46.52 38.74
C GLN A 433 7.64 45.20 38.20
N LEU A 434 7.68 44.11 38.99
CA LEU A 434 7.19 42.80 38.57
C LEU A 434 5.72 42.78 38.12
N PRO A 435 4.77 43.54 38.73
CA PRO A 435 3.39 43.58 38.25
C PRO A 435 3.21 44.15 36.84
N GLN A 436 4.22 44.83 36.29
CA GLN A 436 4.16 45.52 35.00
C GLN A 436 4.92 44.78 33.88
N VAL A 437 5.55 43.64 34.18
CA VAL A 437 6.33 42.91 33.17
C VAL A 437 5.44 42.28 32.10
N THR A 438 5.95 42.20 30.87
CA THR A 438 5.19 41.67 29.73
C THR A 438 5.63 40.26 29.32
N GLN A 439 4.80 39.59 28.52
CA GLN A 439 5.13 38.27 27.97
C GLN A 439 6.38 38.31 27.06
N GLU A 440 6.56 39.40 26.29
CA GLU A 440 7.73 39.58 25.44
C GLU A 440 9.02 39.67 26.28
N GLN A 441 8.97 40.37 27.42
CA GLN A 441 10.09 40.45 28.34
C GLN A 441 10.38 39.10 28.99
N ALA A 442 9.34 38.34 29.36
CA ALA A 442 9.50 36.99 29.91
C ALA A 442 10.11 36.02 28.87
N CYS A 443 9.78 36.18 27.60
CA CYS A 443 10.32 35.37 26.51
C CYS A 443 11.75 35.73 26.09
N ALA A 444 12.29 36.86 26.55
CA ALA A 444 13.65 37.31 26.26
C ALA A 444 14.68 36.69 27.24
N HIS A 445 14.81 35.36 27.22
CA HIS A 445 15.69 34.65 28.15
C HIS A 445 17.18 34.91 27.85
N PRO A 446 18.04 35.19 28.86
CA PRO A 446 19.43 35.58 28.66
C PRO A 446 20.33 34.49 28.06
N ASN A 447 20.11 33.22 28.44
CA ASN A 447 21.04 32.12 28.09
C ASN A 447 20.50 31.15 27.03
N TRP A 448 19.20 31.12 26.80
CA TRP A 448 18.53 30.00 26.12
C TRP A 448 17.52 30.53 25.09
N ARG A 449 17.40 29.82 23.96
CA ARG A 449 16.31 30.03 22.99
C ARG A 449 15.32 28.88 23.07
N MET A 450 14.25 29.09 23.84
CA MET A 450 13.24 28.09 24.21
C MET A 450 11.86 28.45 23.66
N GLY A 451 10.89 27.53 23.79
CA GLY A 451 9.49 27.80 23.48
C GLY A 451 8.86 28.77 24.49
N ARG A 452 7.79 29.48 24.09
CA ARG A 452 7.17 30.55 24.90
C ARG A 452 6.77 30.09 26.31
N LYS A 453 6.11 28.94 26.45
CA LYS A 453 5.69 28.37 27.74
C LYS A 453 6.86 28.21 28.70
N ILE A 454 7.92 27.53 28.25
CA ILE A 454 9.14 27.30 29.05
C ILE A 454 9.83 28.62 29.40
N SER A 455 9.86 29.59 28.47
CA SER A 455 10.44 30.90 28.76
C SER A 455 9.68 31.65 29.86
N VAL A 456 8.34 31.63 29.85
CA VAL A 456 7.52 32.22 30.91
C VAL A 456 7.72 31.47 32.23
N ASP A 457 7.68 30.13 32.21
CA ASP A 457 7.94 29.31 33.40
C ASP A 457 9.33 29.56 34.00
N SER A 458 10.33 29.78 33.15
CA SER A 458 11.68 30.15 33.60
C SER A 458 11.72 31.55 34.21
N ALA A 459 10.93 32.50 33.68
CA ALA A 459 10.85 33.86 34.18
C ALA A 459 10.13 33.95 35.54
N THR A 460 9.20 33.04 35.82
CA THR A 460 8.51 32.93 37.12
C THR A 460 9.20 31.97 38.10
N MET A 461 10.26 31.29 37.65
CA MET A 461 10.87 30.11 38.30
C MET A 461 9.92 28.93 38.54
N MET A 462 8.72 28.91 37.92
CA MET A 462 7.88 27.72 37.93
C MET A 462 8.56 26.54 37.26
N ASN A 463 9.35 26.76 36.20
CA ASN A 463 10.10 25.69 35.54
C ASN A 463 10.97 24.92 36.56
N LYS A 464 11.68 25.67 37.43
CA LYS A 464 12.50 25.09 38.50
C LYS A 464 11.65 24.40 39.57
N GLY A 465 10.47 24.94 39.87
CA GLY A 465 9.51 24.30 40.77
C GLY A 465 9.01 22.93 40.27
N LEU A 466 8.68 22.83 38.98
CA LEU A 466 8.30 21.56 38.34
C LEU A 466 9.46 20.56 38.40
N GLU A 467 10.69 21.02 38.17
CA GLU A 467 11.89 20.19 38.25
C GLU A 467 12.21 19.72 39.68
N VAL A 468 11.84 20.47 40.72
CA VAL A 468 11.93 20.00 42.12
C VAL A 468 11.02 18.78 42.33
N ILE A 469 9.78 18.84 41.84
CA ILE A 469 8.84 17.71 41.92
C ILE A 469 9.36 16.53 41.09
N GLU A 470 9.92 16.79 39.91
CA GLU A 470 10.52 15.77 39.07
C GLU A 470 11.72 15.08 39.75
N ALA A 471 12.60 15.85 40.41
CA ALA A 471 13.76 15.31 41.12
C ALA A 471 13.34 14.39 42.29
N HIS A 472 12.24 14.72 42.98
CA HIS A 472 11.65 13.84 43.98
C HIS A 472 11.31 12.46 43.40
N TRP A 473 10.67 12.43 42.22
CA TRP A 473 10.27 11.17 41.59
C TRP A 473 11.44 10.40 40.98
N LEU A 474 12.37 11.08 40.32
CA LEU A 474 13.51 10.44 39.66
C LEU A 474 14.50 9.82 40.65
N PHE A 475 14.79 10.52 41.73
CA PHE A 475 15.88 10.16 42.64
C PHE A 475 15.39 9.66 44.00
N GLY A 476 14.09 9.74 44.28
CA GLY A 476 13.53 9.40 45.59
C GLY A 476 13.89 10.42 46.68
N ALA A 477 14.28 11.63 46.32
CA ALA A 477 14.67 12.68 47.25
C ALA A 477 13.43 13.31 47.92
N PRO A 478 13.29 13.34 49.25
CA PRO A 478 12.29 14.15 49.92
C PRO A 478 12.53 15.65 49.67
N SER A 479 11.50 16.49 49.82
CA SER A 479 11.60 17.94 49.60
C SER A 479 12.72 18.60 50.41
N THR A 480 12.98 18.10 51.63
CA THR A 480 14.04 18.58 52.53
C THR A 480 15.46 18.26 52.05
N GLN A 481 15.62 17.38 51.06
CA GLN A 481 16.89 17.00 50.46
C GLN A 481 17.12 17.68 49.10
N ILE A 482 16.24 18.61 48.69
CA ILE A 482 16.33 19.33 47.41
C ILE A 482 16.41 20.83 47.66
N ASP A 483 17.59 21.40 47.43
CA ASP A 483 17.82 22.83 47.51
C ASP A 483 17.88 23.44 46.10
N VAL A 484 17.27 24.62 45.93
CA VAL A 484 17.36 25.38 44.68
C VAL A 484 18.41 26.48 44.82
N VAL A 485 19.34 26.55 43.87
CA VAL A 485 20.40 27.56 43.83
C VAL A 485 20.33 28.33 42.52
N VAL A 486 20.34 29.65 42.57
CA VAL A 486 20.36 30.46 41.35
C VAL A 486 21.80 30.56 40.85
N HIS A 487 22.04 30.09 39.62
CA HIS A 487 23.31 30.10 38.91
C HIS A 487 23.12 30.80 37.53
N PRO A 488 23.35 32.12 37.44
CA PRO A 488 23.15 32.93 36.25
C PRO A 488 23.80 32.43 34.97
N GLN A 489 24.99 31.84 35.08
CA GLN A 489 25.82 31.46 33.94
C GLN A 489 25.36 30.14 33.30
N SER A 490 24.57 29.33 34.02
CA SER A 490 24.05 28.03 33.56
C SER A 490 25.14 27.09 33.00
N VAL A 491 26.33 27.12 33.61
CA VAL A 491 27.47 26.24 33.26
C VAL A 491 27.49 25.01 34.15
N ILE A 492 27.28 25.20 35.45
CA ILE A 492 27.00 24.09 36.38
C ILE A 492 25.52 23.79 36.24
N HIS A 493 25.21 22.59 35.76
CA HIS A 493 23.84 22.19 35.47
C HIS A 493 23.13 21.62 36.69
N SER A 494 23.81 21.03 37.66
CA SER A 494 23.35 20.76 39.03
C SER A 494 24.46 20.08 39.81
N MET A 495 24.24 19.89 41.12
CA MET A 495 25.24 19.31 42.02
C MET A 495 24.61 18.34 43.03
N VAL A 496 25.44 17.45 43.57
CA VAL A 496 25.09 16.51 44.66
C VAL A 496 26.09 16.71 45.79
N GLU A 497 25.59 17.03 46.98
CA GLU A 497 26.37 17.13 48.21
C GLU A 497 26.29 15.83 49.00
N TYR A 498 27.43 15.41 49.53
CA TYR A 498 27.61 14.18 50.31
C TYR A 498 27.86 14.47 51.79
N GLU A 499 27.64 13.47 52.65
CA GLU A 499 27.81 13.59 54.11
C GLU A 499 29.24 13.90 54.55
N ASP A 500 30.23 13.55 53.73
CA ASP A 500 31.65 13.86 53.95
C ASP A 500 32.01 15.34 53.66
N GLY A 501 31.04 16.13 53.19
CA GLY A 501 31.21 17.53 52.80
C GLY A 501 31.65 17.74 51.35
N SER A 502 31.83 16.67 50.57
CA SER A 502 32.13 16.74 49.15
C SER A 502 30.91 17.20 48.35
N VAL A 503 31.15 17.99 47.31
CA VAL A 503 30.12 18.37 46.34
C VAL A 503 30.61 17.98 44.95
N LEU A 504 29.84 17.13 44.27
CA LEU A 504 30.08 16.77 42.88
C LEU A 504 29.16 17.58 41.99
N ALA A 505 29.72 18.16 40.93
CA ALA A 505 29.02 19.02 39.98
C ALA A 505 29.25 18.53 38.56
N GLN A 506 28.19 18.55 37.74
CA GLN A 506 28.31 18.34 36.31
C GLN A 506 28.32 19.70 35.61
N LEU A 507 29.36 19.92 34.80
CA LEU A 507 29.59 21.17 34.08
C LEU A 507 29.53 20.94 32.56
N GLY A 508 28.95 21.88 31.85
CA GLY A 508 28.97 21.92 30.38
C GLY A 508 28.49 23.25 29.83
N HIS A 509 28.69 23.46 28.53
CA HIS A 509 27.96 24.54 27.88
C HIS A 509 26.44 24.29 28.01
N PRO A 510 25.60 25.35 28.01
CA PRO A 510 24.14 25.22 27.97
C PRO A 510 23.71 24.64 26.61
N ASP A 511 23.77 23.31 26.49
CA ASP A 511 23.54 22.57 25.25
C ASP A 511 22.95 21.18 25.53
N MET A 512 21.70 20.97 25.11
CA MET A 512 20.95 19.72 25.30
C MET A 512 21.55 18.52 24.58
N ARG A 513 22.46 18.70 23.62
CA ARG A 513 23.16 17.58 22.98
C ARG A 513 23.95 16.75 24.00
N THR A 514 24.44 17.37 25.06
CA THR A 514 25.20 16.70 26.12
C THR A 514 24.33 15.73 26.94
N PRO A 515 23.21 16.16 27.58
CA PRO A 515 22.37 15.24 28.33
C PRO A 515 21.68 14.19 27.45
N ILE A 516 21.30 14.54 26.21
CA ILE A 516 20.75 13.57 25.24
C ILE A 516 21.77 12.48 24.90
N ALA A 517 23.00 12.85 24.56
CA ALA A 517 24.05 11.87 24.24
C ALA A 517 24.41 11.00 25.44
N HIS A 518 24.41 11.57 26.66
CA HIS A 518 24.59 10.82 27.88
C HIS A 518 23.49 9.78 28.09
N ALA A 519 22.22 10.19 28.04
CA ALA A 519 21.09 9.29 28.27
C ALA A 519 21.01 8.18 27.21
N LEU A 520 21.29 8.49 25.94
CA LEU A 520 21.33 7.49 24.86
C LEU A 520 22.42 6.43 25.04
N ALA A 521 23.58 6.81 25.56
CA ALA A 521 24.76 5.95 25.58
C ALA A 521 25.02 5.30 26.95
N TRP A 522 24.32 5.74 27.99
CA TRP A 522 24.50 5.27 29.35
C TRP A 522 24.50 3.73 29.42
N PRO A 523 25.47 3.10 30.12
CA PRO A 523 26.45 3.70 31.04
C PRO A 523 27.73 4.25 30.38
N ARG A 524 27.84 4.20 29.06
CA ARG A 524 29.00 4.71 28.32
C ARG A 524 28.83 6.19 27.97
N ARG A 525 29.91 6.81 27.52
CA ARG A 525 29.90 8.16 26.95
C ARG A 525 29.83 8.09 25.41
N LEU A 526 29.11 9.04 24.83
CA LEU A 526 29.03 9.26 23.38
C LEU A 526 29.44 10.69 23.06
N ALA A 527 30.12 10.90 21.93
CA ALA A 527 30.44 12.24 21.46
C ALA A 527 29.15 12.99 21.08
N SER A 528 28.84 14.06 21.81
CA SER A 528 27.64 14.89 21.59
C SER A 528 27.79 15.91 20.46
N GLY A 529 29.04 16.26 20.11
CA GLY A 529 29.35 17.38 19.21
C GLY A 529 29.15 18.76 19.85
N ALA A 530 28.89 18.83 21.16
CA ALA A 530 28.91 20.08 21.92
C ALA A 530 30.35 20.59 22.10
N SER A 531 30.51 21.92 22.21
CA SER A 531 31.81 22.53 22.47
C SER A 531 32.35 22.13 23.85
N PHE A 532 33.67 22.00 23.96
CA PHE A 532 34.34 21.80 25.24
C PHE A 532 34.40 23.11 26.02
N LEU A 533 34.32 23.01 27.35
CA LEU A 533 34.48 24.16 28.24
C LEU A 533 35.93 24.67 28.21
N ASP A 534 36.07 25.99 28.16
CA ASP A 534 37.34 26.69 28.34
C ASP A 534 37.30 27.50 29.64
N PHE A 535 37.88 26.95 30.71
CA PHE A 535 37.90 27.57 32.03
C PHE A 535 38.61 28.93 32.06
N ALA A 536 39.59 29.14 31.17
CA ALA A 536 40.31 30.42 31.10
C ALA A 536 39.43 31.53 30.48
N ARG A 537 38.45 31.18 29.65
CA ARG A 537 37.53 32.13 29.00
C ARG A 537 36.17 32.25 29.67
N MET A 538 35.79 31.29 30.50
CA MET A 538 34.47 31.20 31.14
C MET A 538 34.16 32.37 32.08
N GLY A 539 35.18 32.94 32.73
CA GLY A 539 35.01 34.01 33.70
C GLY A 539 34.45 33.53 35.03
N THR A 540 33.61 34.36 35.66
CA THR A 540 33.08 34.13 37.02
C THR A 540 31.85 33.22 37.02
N LEU A 541 31.80 32.28 37.95
CA LEU A 541 30.61 31.50 38.29
C LEU A 541 30.00 32.05 39.58
N GLU A 542 28.73 32.43 39.54
CA GLU A 542 28.03 33.03 40.68
C GLU A 542 26.93 32.10 41.18
N PHE A 543 26.68 32.15 42.49
CA PHE A 543 25.61 31.43 43.15
C PHE A 543 24.90 32.34 44.13
N GLN A 544 23.58 32.26 44.17
CA GLN A 544 22.76 33.00 45.12
C GLN A 544 21.52 32.18 45.52
N ALA A 545 20.99 32.44 46.71
CA ALA A 545 19.72 31.86 47.11
C ALA A 545 18.56 32.41 46.25
N PRO A 546 17.54 31.61 45.94
CA PRO A 546 16.34 32.10 45.28
C PRO A 546 15.54 33.02 46.21
N ASP A 547 15.08 34.15 45.68
CA ASP A 547 14.17 35.06 46.38
C ASP A 547 12.72 34.58 46.22
N LEU A 548 12.16 33.99 47.28
CA LEU A 548 10.79 33.45 47.26
C LEU A 548 9.70 34.53 47.27
N ALA A 549 10.02 35.77 47.65
CA ALA A 549 9.08 36.88 47.54
C ALA A 549 8.93 37.32 46.08
N ARG A 550 10.04 37.31 45.35
CA ARG A 550 10.10 37.53 43.89
C ARG A 550 9.54 36.37 43.08
N PHE A 551 9.80 35.14 43.50
CA PHE A 551 9.43 33.92 42.79
C PHE A 551 8.46 33.05 43.60
N PRO A 552 7.21 33.50 43.81
CA PRO A 552 6.25 32.75 44.61
C PRO A 552 5.87 31.40 44.01
N CYS A 553 6.02 31.22 42.69
CA CYS A 553 5.78 29.95 42.00
C CYS A 553 6.68 28.83 42.53
N LEU A 554 7.94 29.14 42.87
CA LEU A 554 8.85 28.16 43.43
C LEU A 554 8.35 27.65 44.80
N ARG A 555 7.87 28.56 45.65
CA ARG A 555 7.25 28.21 46.95
C ARG A 555 6.00 27.36 46.76
N LEU A 556 5.16 27.66 45.76
CA LEU A 556 3.97 26.86 45.45
C LEU A 556 4.33 25.44 45.03
N ALA A 557 5.43 25.25 44.30
CA ALA A 557 5.89 23.92 43.91
C ALA A 557 6.36 23.08 45.10
N PHE A 558 7.12 23.67 46.04
CA PHE A 558 7.47 23.00 47.30
C PHE A 558 6.22 22.63 48.11
N ALA A 559 5.26 23.55 48.26
CA ALA A 559 4.02 23.29 48.98
C ALA A 559 3.19 22.17 48.32
N ALA A 560 3.13 22.12 46.98
CA ALA A 560 2.46 21.06 46.25
C ALA A 560 3.15 19.70 46.43
N LEU A 561 4.49 19.68 46.42
CA LEU A 561 5.28 18.48 46.67
C LEU A 561 5.05 17.93 48.09
N GLU A 562 5.09 18.80 49.10
CA GLU A 562 4.86 18.43 50.50
C GLU A 562 3.42 17.95 50.75
N THR A 563 2.44 18.55 50.07
CA THR A 563 1.04 18.11 50.14
C THR A 563 0.86 16.73 49.51
N GLY A 564 1.62 16.43 48.44
CA GLY A 564 1.55 15.17 47.72
C GLY A 564 0.19 14.93 47.04
N GLY A 565 -0.14 13.66 46.81
CA GLY A 565 -1.38 13.26 46.15
C GLY A 565 -1.53 13.89 44.76
N THR A 566 -2.64 14.58 44.52
CA THR A 566 -2.93 15.26 43.25
C THR A 566 -2.49 16.72 43.21
N ALA A 567 -1.92 17.27 44.28
CA ALA A 567 -1.53 18.68 44.35
C ALA A 567 -0.52 19.09 43.25
N PRO A 568 0.53 18.28 42.93
CA PRO A 568 1.41 18.56 41.80
C PRO A 568 0.71 18.59 40.44
N ALA A 569 -0.28 17.72 40.22
CA ALA A 569 -1.07 17.70 38.98
C ALA A 569 -1.96 18.94 38.85
N ILE A 570 -2.58 19.39 39.96
CA ILE A 570 -3.36 20.62 40.01
C ILE A 570 -2.46 21.83 39.75
N LEU A 571 -1.27 21.88 40.35
CA LEU A 571 -0.29 22.93 40.12
C LEU A 571 0.10 23.02 38.63
N ASN A 572 0.43 21.88 38.00
CA ASN A 572 0.78 21.86 36.58
C ASN A 572 -0.36 22.37 35.70
N ALA A 573 -1.58 21.86 35.92
CA ALA A 573 -2.76 22.26 35.15
C ALA A 573 -3.11 23.74 35.33
N ALA A 574 -3.03 24.25 36.56
CA ALA A 574 -3.26 25.68 36.84
C ALA A 574 -2.18 26.55 36.18
N ASN A 575 -0.92 26.12 36.20
CA ASN A 575 0.18 26.82 35.55
C ASN A 575 -0.01 26.88 34.02
N GLU A 576 -0.38 25.75 33.38
CA GLU A 576 -0.62 25.70 31.93
C GLU A 576 -1.72 26.69 31.47
N VAL A 577 -2.72 26.98 32.30
CA VAL A 577 -3.77 27.95 32.00
C VAL A 577 -3.35 29.39 32.32
N ALA A 578 -2.51 29.58 33.34
CA ALA A 578 -2.04 30.89 33.78
C ALA A 578 -0.98 31.50 32.84
N VAL A 579 -0.15 30.65 32.22
CA VAL A 579 0.85 31.01 31.21
C VAL A 579 0.19 31.26 29.86
#